data_AF-A0A1A6H184-F1
#
_entry.id   AF-A0A1A6H184-F1
#
_cell.length_a   1.000
_cell.length_b   1.000
_cell.length_c   1.000
_cell.angle_alpha   90.00
_cell.angle_beta   90.00
_cell.angle_gamma   90.00
#
_symmetry.space_group_name_H-M   'P 1'
#
loop_
_entity.id
_entity.type
_entity.pdbx_description
1 polymer ?
#
loop_
_entity_poly.entity_id
_entity_poly.type
_entity_poly.pdbx_seq_one_letter_code
_entity_poly.pdbx_strand_id
1 'polypeptide(L)'
;MAVPASWVWVLVGCFSVAVAEDSSISTLYPPLWEESPEQLNDYRLEDRKHIINPWVFTDRMGLYRILLNQTATYFARYGPENEQNILWGLPMQFGWQYKTGRLADPTGGTDCGYEHGELLCVSVDSWWADVNYFLSVVPFLAAVDSGILGISSDQITISPPPLDQMKFCYNISDCRELLGETIDNWTAFFKYMQLPSSDFDGLLKHLYTYYSDQEANFEENWAIAVTYLAAAYLPTTLYKTHRFQEGLPPHVLSDTDIAPFIANFTSLQNEVLLSLTDLGDIDKLT
;
A
#
# COMPACT_ATOMS: atom_id res chain seq x y z
N MET A 1 -2.49 22.66 14.31
CA MET A 1 -2.44 23.92 13.53
C MET A 1 -3.65 23.98 12.63
N ALA A 2 -4.27 25.15 12.45
CA ALA A 2 -5.51 25.26 11.66
C ALA A 2 -5.18 25.21 10.16
N VAL A 3 -5.37 24.05 9.54
CA VAL A 3 -5.26 23.86 8.09
C VAL A 3 -6.32 24.72 7.40
N PRO A 4 -6.01 25.44 6.30
CA PRO A 4 -7.04 26.13 5.56
C PRO A 4 -7.92 25.05 4.90
N ALA A 5 -9.13 24.90 5.41
CA ALA A 5 -10.11 23.90 4.98
C ALA A 5 -10.28 23.80 3.45
N SER A 6 -9.96 24.87 2.70
CA SER A 6 -10.08 24.96 1.25
C SER A 6 -9.31 23.90 0.46
N TRP A 7 -8.10 23.51 0.87
CA TRP A 7 -7.27 22.57 0.09
C TRP A 7 -7.70 21.10 0.25
N VAL A 8 -8.21 20.76 1.43
CA VAL A 8 -8.89 19.49 1.68
C VAL A 8 -10.09 19.34 0.73
N TRP A 9 -10.85 20.42 0.50
CA TRP A 9 -11.97 20.41 -0.45
C TRP A 9 -11.53 20.38 -1.93
N VAL A 10 -10.32 20.86 -2.27
CA VAL A 10 -9.77 20.75 -3.64
C VAL A 10 -9.33 19.31 -3.93
N LEU A 11 -8.62 18.67 -3.00
CA LEU A 11 -8.28 17.25 -3.11
C LEU A 11 -9.55 16.40 -3.15
N VAL A 12 -10.46 16.58 -2.17
CA VAL A 12 -11.77 15.89 -2.15
C VAL A 12 -12.58 16.18 -3.41
N GLY A 13 -12.51 17.39 -3.97
CA GLY A 13 -13.16 17.80 -5.22
C GLY A 13 -12.59 17.08 -6.45
N CYS A 14 -11.27 17.05 -6.60
CA CYS A 14 -10.58 16.30 -7.67
C CYS A 14 -10.94 14.81 -7.61
N PHE A 15 -11.02 14.24 -6.40
CA PHE A 15 -11.42 12.84 -6.19
C PHE A 15 -12.94 12.59 -6.33
N SER A 16 -13.77 13.64 -6.29
CA SER A 16 -15.23 13.57 -6.47
C SER A 16 -15.67 13.75 -7.93
N VAL A 17 -14.82 14.28 -8.82
CA VAL A 17 -15.13 14.41 -10.26
C VAL A 17 -14.93 13.07 -11.00
N ALA A 18 -14.13 12.15 -10.45
CA ALA A 18 -14.00 10.77 -10.93
C ALA A 18 -15.25 9.90 -10.70
N VAL A 19 -16.37 10.48 -10.24
CA VAL A 19 -17.55 9.71 -9.77
C VAL A 19 -18.41 9.12 -10.92
N ALA A 20 -18.14 9.45 -12.19
CA ALA A 20 -19.11 9.26 -13.27
C ALA A 20 -18.91 8.07 -14.23
N GLU A 21 -17.79 7.31 -14.17
CA GLU A 21 -17.55 6.18 -15.10
C GLU A 21 -17.58 4.82 -14.41
N ASP A 22 -18.32 3.89 -15.04
CA ASP A 22 -18.46 2.48 -14.65
C ASP A 22 -17.23 1.71 -15.13
N SER A 23 -16.44 1.18 -14.19
CA SER A 23 -15.26 0.35 -14.50
C SER A 23 -15.68 -1.13 -14.57
N SER A 24 -15.06 -1.88 -15.49
CA SER A 24 -15.27 -3.33 -15.57
C SER A 24 -14.73 -4.04 -14.31
N ILE A 25 -15.36 -5.12 -13.86
CA ILE A 25 -14.93 -5.84 -12.64
C ILE A 25 -13.46 -6.30 -12.73
N SER A 26 -12.98 -6.70 -13.92
CA SER A 26 -11.57 -7.11 -14.11
C SER A 26 -10.57 -5.96 -14.03
N THR A 27 -11.01 -4.71 -14.22
CA THR A 27 -10.13 -3.54 -14.04
C THR A 27 -10.00 -3.10 -12.58
N LEU A 28 -10.91 -3.55 -11.70
CA LEU A 28 -10.94 -3.14 -10.29
C LEU A 28 -9.77 -3.68 -9.48
N TYR A 29 -9.30 -4.87 -9.81
CA TYR A 29 -8.27 -5.56 -9.03
C TYR A 29 -6.85 -5.18 -9.47
N PRO A 30 -5.87 -5.30 -8.55
CA PRO A 30 -4.46 -5.17 -8.90
C PRO A 30 -4.05 -6.13 -10.03
N PRO A 31 -3.00 -5.81 -10.79
CA PRO A 31 -2.40 -6.75 -11.74
C PRO A 31 -2.01 -8.06 -11.04
N LEU A 32 -2.17 -9.18 -11.76
CA LEU A 32 -1.87 -10.55 -11.31
C LEU A 32 -2.60 -10.98 -10.03
N TRP A 33 -3.76 -10.39 -9.75
CA TRP A 33 -4.52 -10.66 -8.53
C TRP A 33 -4.89 -12.14 -8.38
N GLU A 34 -5.38 -12.76 -9.46
CA GLU A 34 -5.81 -14.17 -9.44
C GLU A 34 -4.64 -15.15 -9.40
N GLU A 35 -3.50 -14.76 -9.97
CA GLU A 35 -2.25 -15.51 -9.96
C GLU A 35 -1.53 -15.45 -8.61
N SER A 36 -1.85 -14.47 -7.77
CA SER A 36 -1.28 -14.33 -6.42
C SER A 36 -1.91 -15.28 -5.39
N PRO A 37 -1.14 -15.81 -4.43
CA PRO A 37 -1.64 -16.65 -3.34
C PRO A 37 -2.86 -16.06 -2.62
N GLU A 38 -3.93 -16.82 -2.44
CA GLU A 38 -5.13 -16.41 -1.69
C GLU A 38 -5.14 -16.92 -0.25
N GLN A 39 -4.39 -18.00 -0.01
CA GLN A 39 -4.26 -18.67 1.27
C GLN A 39 -2.83 -19.18 1.46
N LEU A 40 -2.48 -19.50 2.71
CA LEU A 40 -1.10 -19.86 3.04
C LEU A 40 -0.60 -21.10 2.28
N ASN A 41 -1.49 -22.07 2.02
CA ASN A 41 -1.17 -23.31 1.32
C ASN A 41 -0.78 -23.11 -0.16
N ASP A 42 -1.04 -21.94 -0.73
CA ASP A 42 -0.68 -21.64 -2.12
C ASP A 42 0.81 -21.28 -2.24
N TYR A 43 1.49 -20.94 -1.12
CA TYR A 43 2.93 -20.74 -1.08
C TYR A 43 3.69 -22.06 -1.07
N ARG A 44 4.95 -21.99 -1.52
CA ARG A 44 5.87 -23.13 -1.48
C ARG A 44 6.09 -23.61 -0.05
N LEU A 45 5.94 -24.90 0.20
CA LEU A 45 6.21 -25.53 1.49
C LEU A 45 7.64 -26.10 1.55
N GLU A 46 8.44 -25.64 2.52
CA GLU A 46 9.78 -26.15 2.80
C GLU A 46 9.98 -26.33 4.30
N ASP A 47 10.54 -27.46 4.74
CA ASP A 47 10.77 -27.75 6.17
C ASP A 47 9.55 -27.52 7.09
N ARG A 48 8.35 -27.84 6.57
CA ARG A 48 7.03 -27.64 7.21
C ARG A 48 6.63 -26.17 7.41
N LYS A 49 7.31 -25.25 6.74
CA LYS A 49 6.99 -23.82 6.72
C LYS A 49 6.64 -23.36 5.31
N HIS A 50 5.69 -22.46 5.21
CA HIS A 50 5.36 -21.81 3.96
C HIS A 50 6.35 -20.67 3.71
N ILE A 51 7.03 -20.73 2.58
CA ILE A 51 8.05 -19.77 2.18
C ILE A 51 7.39 -18.67 1.38
N ILE A 52 7.50 -17.45 1.88
CA ILE A 52 6.96 -16.25 1.26
C ILE A 52 8.16 -15.43 0.81
N ASN A 53 8.32 -15.24 -0.51
CA ASN A 53 9.38 -14.40 -1.03
C ASN A 53 8.83 -13.02 -1.43
N PRO A 54 8.91 -12.00 -0.55
CA PRO A 54 8.37 -10.67 -0.86
C PRO A 54 9.12 -9.99 -2.02
N TRP A 55 10.24 -10.53 -2.50
CA TRP A 55 10.95 -9.98 -3.66
C TRP A 55 10.42 -10.53 -5.00
N VAL A 56 9.36 -11.34 -4.94
CA VAL A 56 8.52 -11.73 -6.07
C VAL A 56 7.18 -11.03 -5.95
N PHE A 57 6.74 -10.35 -7.01
CA PHE A 57 5.53 -9.53 -7.01
C PHE A 57 4.29 -10.31 -6.59
N THR A 58 4.07 -11.51 -7.15
CA THR A 58 2.87 -12.33 -6.85
C THR A 58 2.86 -12.80 -5.40
N ASP A 59 4.01 -13.18 -4.85
CA ASP A 59 4.16 -13.59 -3.45
C ASP A 59 3.90 -12.41 -2.50
N ARG A 60 4.45 -11.22 -2.79
CA ARG A 60 4.18 -10.03 -1.96
C ARG A 60 2.70 -9.63 -2.03
N MET A 61 2.10 -9.69 -3.22
CA MET A 61 0.67 -9.42 -3.41
C MET A 61 -0.22 -10.42 -2.65
N GLY A 62 0.22 -11.68 -2.55
CA GLY A 62 -0.49 -12.71 -1.79
C GLY A 62 -0.60 -12.40 -0.29
N LEU A 63 0.36 -11.67 0.29
CA LEU A 63 0.26 -11.19 1.69
C LEU A 63 -1.00 -10.34 1.89
N TYR A 64 -1.27 -9.44 0.95
CA TYR A 64 -2.45 -8.58 0.98
C TYR A 64 -3.73 -9.35 0.72
N ARG A 65 -3.71 -10.29 -0.24
CA ARG A 65 -4.88 -11.11 -0.58
C ARG A 65 -5.31 -11.96 0.62
N ILE A 66 -4.36 -12.55 1.34
CA ILE A 66 -4.62 -13.28 2.60
C ILE A 66 -5.18 -12.34 3.67
N LEU A 67 -4.57 -11.16 3.88
CA LEU A 67 -5.06 -10.19 4.86
C LEU A 67 -6.52 -9.81 4.57
N LEU A 68 -6.84 -9.47 3.33
CA LEU A 68 -8.19 -9.12 2.91
C LEU A 68 -9.17 -10.27 3.11
N ASN A 69 -8.78 -11.49 2.74
CA ASN A 69 -9.62 -12.67 2.89
C ASN A 69 -9.94 -12.96 4.38
N GLN A 70 -8.90 -12.99 5.24
CA GLN A 70 -9.06 -13.28 6.67
C GLN A 70 -9.78 -12.17 7.43
N THR A 71 -9.68 -10.92 6.98
CA THR A 71 -10.38 -9.79 7.60
C THR A 71 -11.78 -9.55 7.05
N ALA A 72 -12.21 -10.26 6.01
CA ALA A 72 -13.47 -10.00 5.31
C ALA A 72 -14.70 -10.07 6.23
N THR A 73 -14.70 -10.99 7.20
CA THR A 73 -15.82 -11.14 8.14
C THR A 73 -16.08 -9.88 8.97
N TYR A 74 -15.06 -9.07 9.25
CA TYR A 74 -15.20 -7.83 10.04
C TYR A 74 -15.79 -6.69 9.22
N PHE A 75 -15.72 -6.79 7.89
CA PHE A 75 -16.26 -5.80 6.95
C PHE A 75 -17.56 -6.21 6.27
N ALA A 76 -18.01 -7.46 6.43
CA ALA A 76 -19.22 -7.99 5.82
C ALA A 76 -20.51 -7.18 6.12
N ARG A 77 -20.55 -6.47 7.25
CA ARG A 77 -21.68 -5.59 7.62
C ARG A 77 -21.68 -4.25 6.90
N TYR A 78 -20.57 -3.85 6.29
CA TYR A 78 -20.41 -2.55 5.65
C TYR A 78 -20.67 -2.61 4.15
N GLY A 79 -20.48 -3.76 3.50
CA GLY A 79 -20.80 -3.96 2.09
C GLY A 79 -20.57 -5.39 1.61
N PRO A 80 -21.04 -5.73 0.41
CA PRO A 80 -20.85 -7.03 -0.19
C PRO A 80 -19.39 -7.25 -0.62
N GLU A 81 -19.04 -8.52 -0.89
CA GLU A 81 -17.81 -8.90 -1.61
C GLU A 81 -16.51 -8.28 -1.07
N ASN A 82 -16.47 -8.01 0.24
CA ASN A 82 -15.32 -7.41 0.94
C ASN A 82 -14.90 -6.02 0.39
N GLU A 83 -15.74 -5.34 -0.39
CA GLU A 83 -15.37 -4.08 -1.08
C GLU A 83 -15.05 -2.94 -0.08
N GLN A 84 -15.65 -2.98 1.10
CA GLN A 84 -15.53 -1.97 2.15
C GLN A 84 -14.35 -2.22 3.10
N ASN A 85 -13.52 -3.23 2.82
CA ASN A 85 -12.33 -3.48 3.62
C ASN A 85 -11.33 -2.33 3.45
N ILE A 86 -10.96 -1.69 4.55
CA ILE A 86 -10.06 -0.54 4.52
C ILE A 86 -8.61 -0.93 4.21
N LEU A 87 -8.29 -2.23 4.16
CA LEU A 87 -6.96 -2.71 3.77
C LEU A 87 -6.74 -2.71 2.25
N TRP A 88 -7.77 -2.44 1.42
CA TRP A 88 -7.63 -2.39 -0.04
C TRP A 88 -6.63 -1.34 -0.53
N GLY A 89 -6.38 -0.29 0.27
CA GLY A 89 -5.32 0.69 0.01
C GLY A 89 -3.96 0.07 -0.33
N LEU A 90 -3.57 -0.96 0.43
CA LEU A 90 -2.24 -1.56 0.36
C LEU A 90 -1.98 -2.34 -0.95
N PRO A 91 -2.78 -3.36 -1.33
CA PRO A 91 -2.57 -4.11 -2.57
C PRO A 91 -2.78 -3.26 -3.81
N MET A 92 -3.71 -2.30 -3.76
CA MET A 92 -3.93 -1.40 -4.88
C MET A 92 -2.67 -0.56 -5.13
N GLN A 93 -2.13 0.10 -4.10
CA GLN A 93 -0.90 0.89 -4.24
C GLN A 93 0.26 0.06 -4.78
N PHE A 94 0.44 -1.17 -4.27
CA PHE A 94 1.48 -2.07 -4.76
C PHE A 94 1.27 -2.46 -6.24
N GLY A 95 0.03 -2.73 -6.63
CA GLY A 95 -0.34 -3.00 -8.03
C GLY A 95 -0.05 -1.84 -8.98
N TRP A 96 -0.28 -0.59 -8.53
CA TRP A 96 0.09 0.60 -9.29
C TRP A 96 1.62 0.76 -9.40
N GLN A 97 2.36 0.52 -8.32
CA GLN A 97 3.82 0.55 -8.36
C GLN A 97 4.38 -0.43 -9.40
N TYR A 98 3.79 -1.63 -9.49
CA TYR A 98 4.15 -2.62 -10.49
C TYR A 98 3.85 -2.17 -11.93
N LYS A 99 2.59 -1.78 -12.22
CA LYS A 99 2.14 -1.36 -13.56
C LYS A 99 2.95 -0.19 -14.13
N THR A 100 3.53 0.63 -13.27
CA THR A 100 4.22 1.86 -13.65
C THR A 100 5.74 1.73 -13.65
N GLY A 101 6.28 0.53 -13.42
CA GLY A 101 7.73 0.27 -13.41
C GLY A 101 8.44 0.76 -12.16
N ARG A 102 7.73 1.22 -11.13
CA ARG A 102 8.32 1.76 -9.90
C ARG A 102 9.01 0.69 -9.05
N LEU A 103 8.67 -0.59 -9.22
CA LEU A 103 9.29 -1.71 -8.51
C LEU A 103 10.54 -2.27 -9.21
N ALA A 104 10.83 -1.84 -10.44
CA ALA A 104 11.98 -2.30 -11.21
C ALA A 104 13.30 -1.71 -10.69
N ASP A 105 14.43 -2.31 -11.08
CA ASP A 105 15.75 -1.78 -10.76
C ASP A 105 15.99 -0.41 -11.44
N PRO A 106 16.14 0.68 -10.68
CA PRO A 106 16.35 2.00 -11.26
C PRO A 106 17.80 2.26 -11.68
N THR A 107 18.74 1.42 -11.26
CA THR A 107 20.19 1.60 -11.49
C THR A 107 20.63 1.14 -12.88
N GLY A 108 19.86 0.25 -13.50
CA GLY A 108 20.22 -0.46 -14.73
C GLY A 108 21.31 -1.52 -14.54
N GLY A 109 21.63 -1.89 -13.29
CA GLY A 109 22.59 -2.93 -12.97
C GLY A 109 22.06 -4.35 -13.17
N THR A 110 20.74 -4.51 -13.12
CA THR A 110 20.01 -5.77 -13.30
C THR A 110 18.81 -5.59 -14.25
N ASP A 111 18.22 -6.71 -14.66
CA ASP A 111 16.99 -6.77 -15.46
C ASP A 111 15.73 -7.02 -14.61
N CYS A 112 15.84 -6.85 -13.28
CA CYS A 112 14.74 -7.01 -12.32
C CYS A 112 13.59 -6.04 -12.61
N GLY A 113 12.38 -6.57 -12.81
CA GLY A 113 11.16 -5.80 -13.05
C GLY A 113 10.98 -5.34 -14.50
N TYR A 114 11.85 -5.76 -15.44
CA TYR A 114 11.73 -5.42 -16.87
C TYR A 114 11.17 -6.61 -17.69
N GLU A 115 10.40 -6.31 -18.75
CA GLU A 115 9.70 -7.32 -19.57
C GLU A 115 10.61 -8.38 -20.21
N HIS A 116 11.86 -8.02 -20.52
CA HIS A 116 12.84 -8.91 -21.15
C HIS A 116 13.78 -9.59 -20.13
N GLY A 117 13.52 -9.41 -18.83
CA GLY A 117 14.28 -9.96 -17.72
C GLY A 117 13.37 -10.65 -16.71
N GLU A 118 13.60 -10.42 -15.41
CA GLU A 118 12.80 -10.98 -14.33
C GLU A 118 11.57 -10.10 -14.05
N LEU A 119 10.53 -10.20 -14.90
CA LEU A 119 9.35 -9.33 -14.83
C LEU A 119 8.63 -9.31 -13.47
N LEU A 120 8.66 -10.41 -12.72
CA LEU A 120 8.04 -10.49 -11.38
C LEU A 120 8.99 -10.08 -10.26
N CYS A 121 10.26 -9.81 -10.56
CA CYS A 121 11.22 -9.37 -9.57
C CYS A 121 10.85 -7.98 -9.05
N VAL A 122 10.89 -7.83 -7.73
CA VAL A 122 10.77 -6.57 -7.02
C VAL A 122 12.15 -6.17 -6.55
N SER A 123 12.70 -5.08 -7.08
CA SER A 123 14.10 -4.71 -6.85
C SER A 123 14.31 -4.13 -5.46
N VAL A 124 15.35 -4.61 -4.75
CA VAL A 124 15.81 -4.01 -3.49
C VAL A 124 16.50 -2.66 -3.69
N ASP A 125 16.90 -2.34 -4.93
CA ASP A 125 17.43 -1.02 -5.29
C ASP A 125 16.31 -0.01 -5.58
N SER A 126 15.05 -0.46 -5.64
CA SER A 126 13.89 0.43 -5.77
C SER A 126 13.44 0.97 -4.41
N TRP A 127 13.52 2.29 -4.26
CA TRP A 127 12.97 2.97 -3.09
C TRP A 127 11.47 2.66 -2.86
N TRP A 128 10.67 2.55 -3.94
CA TRP A 128 9.25 2.22 -3.82
C TRP A 128 9.02 0.80 -3.31
N ALA A 129 9.85 -0.15 -3.76
CA ALA A 129 9.82 -1.52 -3.29
C ALA A 129 10.19 -1.63 -1.81
N ASP A 130 11.16 -0.84 -1.36
CA ASP A 130 11.61 -0.83 0.03
C ASP A 130 10.54 -0.28 0.97
N VAL A 131 9.96 0.88 0.65
CA VAL A 131 8.88 1.46 1.46
C VAL A 131 7.66 0.53 1.47
N ASN A 132 7.31 -0.05 0.32
CA ASN A 132 6.20 -0.99 0.26
C ASN A 132 6.47 -2.29 1.07
N TYR A 133 7.72 -2.70 1.27
CA TYR A 133 8.04 -3.83 2.15
C TYR A 133 7.46 -3.62 3.55
N PHE A 134 7.64 -2.42 4.12
CA PHE A 134 7.11 -2.06 5.43
C PHE A 134 5.58 -1.91 5.44
N LEU A 135 4.97 -1.69 4.28
CA LEU A 135 3.51 -1.68 4.12
C LEU A 135 2.93 -3.03 3.68
N SER A 136 3.74 -4.10 3.56
CA SER A 136 3.30 -5.46 3.18
C SER A 136 3.65 -6.47 4.26
N VAL A 137 4.94 -6.69 4.47
CA VAL A 137 5.46 -7.73 5.37
C VAL A 137 5.15 -7.41 6.82
N VAL A 138 5.32 -6.15 7.25
CA VAL A 138 5.11 -5.76 8.65
C VAL A 138 3.64 -5.87 9.07
N PRO A 139 2.65 -5.33 8.31
CA PRO A 139 1.23 -5.54 8.63
C PRO A 139 0.87 -7.03 8.64
N PHE A 140 1.42 -7.83 7.72
CA PHE A 140 1.16 -9.27 7.68
C PHE A 140 1.69 -9.98 8.94
N LEU A 141 2.94 -9.72 9.34
CA LEU A 141 3.52 -10.29 10.56
C LEU A 141 2.79 -9.82 11.82
N ALA A 142 2.34 -8.57 11.86
CA ALA A 142 1.50 -8.05 12.94
C ALA A 142 0.12 -8.74 12.99
N ALA A 143 -0.47 -9.06 11.83
CA ALA A 143 -1.69 -9.83 11.76
C ALA A 143 -1.49 -11.27 12.27
N VAL A 144 -0.35 -11.91 11.96
CA VAL A 144 0.04 -13.19 12.57
C VAL A 144 0.14 -13.05 14.09
N ASP A 145 0.86 -12.05 14.61
CA ASP A 145 1.03 -11.82 16.06
C ASP A 145 -0.29 -11.51 16.78
N SER A 146 -1.22 -10.86 16.10
CA SER A 146 -2.56 -10.57 16.62
C SER A 146 -3.48 -11.80 16.71
N GLY A 147 -3.10 -12.90 16.05
CA GLY A 147 -3.90 -14.12 15.91
C GLY A 147 -5.04 -14.04 14.89
N ILE A 148 -5.26 -12.88 14.24
CA ILE A 148 -6.40 -12.69 13.31
C ILE A 148 -6.34 -13.59 12.09
N LEU A 149 -5.13 -14.00 11.68
CA LEU A 149 -4.94 -14.90 10.54
C LEU A 149 -5.15 -16.38 10.88
N GLY A 150 -5.28 -16.73 12.17
CA GLY A 150 -5.42 -18.11 12.61
C GLY A 150 -4.20 -19.01 12.33
N ILE A 151 -3.06 -18.41 12.00
CA ILE A 151 -1.77 -19.09 11.76
C ILE A 151 -0.75 -18.69 12.80
N SER A 152 0.25 -19.54 12.99
CA SER A 152 1.37 -19.31 13.92
C SER A 152 2.63 -18.90 13.17
N SER A 153 3.48 -18.10 13.81
CA SER A 153 4.72 -17.56 13.20
C SER A 153 5.74 -18.63 12.83
N ASP A 154 5.68 -19.81 13.45
CA ASP A 154 6.51 -20.97 13.10
C ASP A 154 6.07 -21.67 11.81
N GLN A 155 4.87 -21.37 11.29
CA GLN A 155 4.34 -21.95 10.04
C GLN A 155 4.81 -21.22 8.78
N ILE A 156 5.51 -20.09 8.92
CA ILE A 156 5.92 -19.23 7.80
C ILE A 156 7.40 -18.89 7.85
N THR A 157 7.96 -18.49 6.72
CA THR A 157 9.30 -17.90 6.64
C THR A 157 9.30 -16.83 5.55
N ILE A 158 9.69 -15.61 5.91
CA ILE A 158 9.87 -14.51 4.96
C ILE A 158 11.28 -14.60 4.40
N SER A 159 11.43 -14.70 3.08
CA SER A 159 12.74 -14.74 2.45
C SER A 159 13.41 -13.36 2.43
N PRO A 160 14.72 -13.27 2.72
CA PRO A 160 15.47 -12.03 2.60
C PRO A 160 15.74 -11.68 1.12
N PRO A 161 16.02 -10.40 0.82
CA PRO A 161 16.49 -10.01 -0.50
C PRO A 161 17.88 -10.61 -0.79
N PRO A 162 18.30 -10.66 -2.08
CA PRO A 162 19.66 -11.06 -2.44
C PRO A 162 20.74 -10.14 -1.85
N LEU A 163 20.44 -8.85 -1.69
CA LEU A 163 21.33 -7.80 -1.17
C LEU A 163 20.64 -7.02 -0.04
N ASP A 164 21.38 -6.26 0.77
CA ASP A 164 20.84 -5.38 1.82
C ASP A 164 19.91 -6.04 2.84
N GLN A 165 20.17 -7.31 3.16
CA GLN A 165 19.34 -8.13 4.05
C GLN A 165 19.16 -7.53 5.46
N MET A 166 20.08 -6.69 5.92
CA MET A 166 20.02 -6.05 7.25
C MET A 166 19.07 -4.86 7.31
N LYS A 167 18.57 -4.37 6.17
CA LYS A 167 17.63 -3.24 6.10
C LYS A 167 16.22 -3.63 6.52
N PHE A 168 15.87 -4.91 6.46
CA PHE A 168 14.52 -5.42 6.68
C PHE A 168 14.45 -6.38 7.84
N CYS A 169 13.23 -6.57 8.34
CA CYS A 169 12.91 -7.56 9.35
C CYS A 169 12.08 -8.70 8.74
N TYR A 170 12.22 -9.92 9.27
CA TYR A 170 11.65 -11.14 8.67
C TYR A 170 10.77 -11.95 9.63
N ASN A 171 10.76 -11.59 10.90
CA ASN A 171 9.91 -12.18 11.92
C ASN A 171 9.49 -11.12 12.93
N ILE A 172 8.52 -11.47 13.79
CA ILE A 172 7.92 -10.55 14.75
C ILE A 172 8.94 -9.95 15.72
N SER A 173 9.92 -10.74 16.18
CA SER A 173 10.94 -10.26 17.11
C SER A 173 11.84 -9.22 16.44
N ASP A 174 12.37 -9.55 15.26
CA ASP A 174 13.25 -8.65 14.50
C ASP A 174 12.51 -7.37 14.10
N CYS A 175 11.24 -7.47 13.71
CA CYS A 175 10.45 -6.30 13.34
C CYS A 175 10.14 -5.40 14.53
N ARG A 176 9.96 -5.97 15.73
CA ARG A 176 9.79 -5.19 16.96
C ARG A 176 11.07 -4.48 17.37
N GLU A 177 12.22 -5.13 17.18
CA GLU A 177 13.53 -4.51 17.41
C GLU A 177 13.79 -3.37 16.41
N LEU A 178 13.49 -3.58 15.13
CA LEU A 178 13.75 -2.60 14.07
C LEU A 178 12.76 -1.43 14.07
N LEU A 179 11.48 -1.69 14.31
CA LEU A 179 10.40 -0.72 14.05
C LEU A 179 9.68 -0.24 15.32
N GLY A 180 9.94 -0.86 16.48
CA GLY A 180 9.36 -0.45 17.76
C GLY A 180 7.84 -0.34 17.74
N GLU A 181 7.33 0.86 18.01
CA GLU A 181 5.89 1.16 18.14
C GLU A 181 5.10 0.86 16.85
N THR A 182 5.74 0.93 15.69
CA THR A 182 5.12 0.72 14.37
C THR A 182 4.49 -0.68 14.22
N ILE A 183 5.19 -1.75 14.57
CA ILE A 183 4.62 -3.12 14.51
C ILE A 183 3.59 -3.37 15.62
N ASP A 184 3.80 -2.77 16.79
CA ASP A 184 2.87 -2.89 17.91
C ASP A 184 1.54 -2.18 17.61
N ASN A 185 1.58 -1.04 16.89
CA ASN A 185 0.39 -0.33 16.41
C ASN A 185 -0.39 -1.14 15.37
N TRP A 186 0.29 -1.78 14.40
CA TRP A 186 -0.38 -2.71 13.49
C TRP A 186 -1.02 -3.88 14.26
N THR A 187 -0.30 -4.44 15.23
CA THR A 187 -0.83 -5.52 16.08
C THR A 187 -2.06 -5.05 16.86
N ALA A 188 -2.04 -3.82 17.38
CA ALA A 188 -3.17 -3.21 18.07
C ALA A 188 -4.36 -2.97 17.15
N PHE A 189 -4.13 -2.53 15.90
CA PHE A 189 -5.19 -2.39 14.88
C PHE A 189 -5.91 -3.71 14.63
N PHE A 190 -5.19 -4.81 14.41
CA PHE A 190 -5.81 -6.12 14.20
C PHE A 190 -6.48 -6.68 15.45
N LYS A 191 -5.96 -6.39 16.65
CA LYS A 191 -6.64 -6.72 17.92
C LYS A 191 -7.92 -5.91 18.10
N TYR A 192 -7.91 -4.62 17.76
CA TYR A 192 -9.09 -3.75 17.81
C TYR A 192 -10.18 -4.26 16.85
N MET A 193 -9.82 -4.66 15.64
CA MET A 193 -10.74 -5.22 14.65
C MET A 193 -11.54 -6.42 15.17
N GLN A 194 -10.92 -7.23 16.03
CA GLN A 194 -11.55 -8.41 16.63
C GLN A 194 -12.53 -8.07 17.76
N LEU A 195 -12.55 -6.83 18.26
CA LEU A 195 -13.44 -6.43 19.35
C LEU A 195 -14.89 -6.29 18.87
N PRO A 196 -15.91 -6.75 19.64
CA PRO A 196 -17.31 -6.53 19.32
C PRO A 196 -17.70 -5.04 19.26
N SER A 197 -16.98 -4.19 19.98
CA SER A 197 -17.15 -2.74 20.01
C SER A 197 -16.44 -2.01 18.87
N SER A 198 -15.73 -2.72 17.99
CA SER A 198 -15.11 -2.09 16.83
C SER A 198 -16.17 -1.50 15.91
N ASP A 199 -15.87 -0.35 15.34
CA ASP A 199 -16.67 0.28 14.30
C ASP A 199 -15.76 0.82 13.19
N PHE A 200 -16.37 1.31 12.11
CA PHE A 200 -15.66 1.73 10.92
C PHE A 200 -14.75 2.93 11.20
N ASP A 201 -15.25 3.91 11.97
CA ASP A 201 -14.50 5.13 12.32
C ASP A 201 -13.32 4.82 13.24
N GLY A 202 -13.50 3.93 14.22
CA GLY A 202 -12.43 3.45 15.08
C GLY A 202 -11.37 2.67 14.32
N LEU A 203 -11.76 1.86 13.34
CA LEU A 203 -10.83 1.14 12.46
C LEU A 203 -10.00 2.11 11.61
N LEU A 204 -10.64 3.11 10.98
CA LEU A 204 -9.94 4.15 10.24
C LEU A 204 -8.98 4.92 11.15
N LYS A 205 -9.41 5.28 12.36
CA LYS A 205 -8.56 5.99 13.32
C LYS A 205 -7.29 5.20 13.66
N HIS A 206 -7.40 3.89 13.90
CA HIS A 206 -6.24 3.04 14.20
C HIS A 206 -5.33 2.83 12.97
N LEU A 207 -5.92 2.69 11.78
CA LEU A 207 -5.14 2.59 10.54
C LEU A 207 -4.30 3.87 10.31
N TYR A 208 -4.86 5.03 10.64
CA TYR A 208 -4.21 6.32 10.42
C TYR A 208 -3.30 6.79 11.56
N THR A 209 -3.34 6.18 12.76
CA THR A 209 -2.34 6.45 13.83
C THR A 209 -0.93 5.97 13.49
N TYR A 210 -0.75 5.30 12.36
CA TYR A 210 0.54 4.84 11.85
C TYR A 210 1.38 5.96 11.21
N TYR A 211 0.76 7.07 10.80
CA TYR A 211 1.46 8.19 10.15
C TYR A 211 1.89 9.22 11.22
N SER A 212 3.20 9.42 11.41
CA SER A 212 3.76 10.36 12.42
C SER A 212 4.24 11.68 11.80
N ASP A 213 4.31 12.74 12.60
CA ASP A 213 4.77 14.08 12.21
C ASP A 213 6.30 14.16 11.91
N GLN A 214 7.07 13.06 11.97
CA GLN A 214 8.53 13.06 11.86
C GLN A 214 9.13 12.18 10.74
N GLU A 215 8.34 11.62 9.83
CA GLU A 215 8.78 10.98 8.56
C GLU A 215 9.08 12.05 7.46
N ALA A 216 9.52 13.24 7.87
CA ALA A 216 9.27 14.50 7.18
C ALA A 216 10.51 15.12 6.51
N ASN A 217 11.36 14.38 5.79
CA ASN A 217 12.46 15.08 5.09
C ASN A 217 12.97 14.54 3.74
N PHE A 218 12.22 13.69 3.05
CA PHE A 218 12.48 13.44 1.62
C PHE A 218 11.28 12.87 0.85
N GLU A 219 10.30 12.31 1.56
CA GLU A 219 9.13 11.59 1.05
C GLU A 219 7.88 12.49 0.93
N GLU A 220 8.07 13.80 1.10
CA GLU A 220 7.07 14.80 1.47
C GLU A 220 5.82 14.76 0.60
N ASN A 221 5.82 14.97 -0.72
CA ASN A 221 4.55 15.29 -1.41
C ASN A 221 3.51 14.14 -1.48
N TRP A 222 3.95 12.87 -1.51
CA TRP A 222 3.05 11.71 -1.54
C TRP A 222 2.67 11.24 -0.14
N ALA A 223 3.61 11.21 0.81
CA ALA A 223 3.32 10.92 2.21
C ALA A 223 2.44 12.01 2.83
N ILE A 224 2.67 13.28 2.50
CA ILE A 224 1.79 14.41 2.84
C ILE A 224 0.40 14.18 2.26
N ALA A 225 0.27 13.83 0.98
CA ALA A 225 -1.06 13.52 0.43
C ALA A 225 -1.74 12.38 1.21
N VAL A 226 -1.02 11.30 1.54
CA VAL A 226 -1.54 10.22 2.39
C VAL A 226 -1.90 10.73 3.79
N THR A 227 -1.11 11.62 4.41
CA THR A 227 -1.39 12.25 5.70
C THR A 227 -2.62 13.17 5.64
N TYR A 228 -2.82 13.91 4.56
CA TYR A 228 -4.01 14.76 4.37
C TYR A 228 -5.25 13.91 4.06
N LEU A 229 -5.11 12.82 3.29
CA LEU A 229 -6.17 11.82 3.10
C LEU A 229 -6.52 11.13 4.43
N ALA A 230 -5.51 10.83 5.26
CA ALA A 230 -5.64 10.26 6.60
C ALA A 230 -6.31 11.25 7.57
N ALA A 231 -5.91 12.52 7.56
CA ALA A 231 -6.52 13.59 8.35
C ALA A 231 -7.98 13.84 7.94
N ALA A 232 -8.32 13.61 6.67
CA ALA A 232 -9.68 13.63 6.16
C ALA A 232 -10.45 12.31 6.39
N TYR A 233 -9.83 11.30 7.01
CA TYR A 233 -10.39 9.96 7.25
C TYR A 233 -10.99 9.32 6.00
N LEU A 234 -10.38 9.56 4.83
CA LEU A 234 -10.90 9.04 3.57
C LEU A 234 -10.77 7.51 3.53
N PRO A 235 -11.84 6.75 3.29
CA PRO A 235 -11.75 5.30 3.35
C PRO A 235 -10.97 4.71 2.17
N THR A 236 -9.99 3.85 2.46
CA THR A 236 -9.18 3.09 1.50
C THR A 236 -9.85 1.78 1.06
N THR A 237 -11.12 1.88 0.68
CA THR A 237 -11.96 0.77 0.17
C THR A 237 -11.67 0.50 -1.32
N LEU A 238 -11.99 -0.68 -1.85
CA LEU A 238 -11.67 -1.10 -3.22
C LEU A 238 -12.00 -0.04 -4.27
N TYR A 239 -13.27 0.37 -4.35
CA TYR A 239 -13.72 1.34 -5.36
C TYR A 239 -13.08 2.73 -5.19
N LYS A 240 -12.98 3.22 -3.95
CA LYS A 240 -12.39 4.54 -3.68
C LYS A 240 -10.91 4.56 -4.04
N THR A 241 -10.19 3.50 -3.69
CA THR A 241 -8.77 3.38 -4.02
C THR A 241 -8.55 3.16 -5.51
N HIS A 242 -9.33 2.31 -6.19
CA HIS A 242 -9.25 2.15 -7.65
C HIS A 242 -9.38 3.49 -8.37
N ARG A 243 -10.40 4.28 -8.03
CA ARG A 243 -10.61 5.57 -8.68
C ARG A 243 -9.55 6.60 -8.34
N PHE A 244 -9.06 6.59 -7.11
CA PHE A 244 -7.92 7.42 -6.75
C PHE A 244 -6.72 7.17 -7.68
N GLN A 245 -6.49 5.91 -8.07
CA GLN A 245 -5.37 5.54 -8.94
C GLN A 245 -5.49 6.03 -10.38
N GLU A 246 -6.71 6.28 -10.88
CA GLU A 246 -6.92 6.84 -12.22
C GLU A 246 -6.29 8.23 -12.36
N GLY A 247 -6.18 8.97 -11.25
CA GLY A 247 -5.53 10.27 -11.19
C GLY A 247 -4.00 10.22 -11.00
N LEU A 248 -3.41 9.04 -10.80
CA LEU A 248 -1.98 8.93 -10.54
C LEU A 248 -1.14 8.92 -11.84
N PRO A 249 0.13 9.40 -11.78
CA PRO A 249 1.05 9.29 -12.89
C PRO A 249 1.21 7.83 -13.38
N PRO A 250 0.93 7.55 -14.67
CA PRO A 250 0.98 6.21 -15.25
C PRO A 250 2.40 5.71 -15.53
N HIS A 251 3.43 6.56 -15.40
CA HIS A 251 4.84 6.18 -15.52
C HIS A 251 5.71 6.94 -14.51
N VAL A 252 6.98 6.54 -14.41
CA VAL A 252 8.00 7.26 -13.62
C VAL A 252 8.30 8.60 -14.29
N LEU A 253 8.05 9.70 -13.58
CA LEU A 253 8.24 11.05 -14.11
C LEU A 253 9.71 11.32 -14.45
N SER A 254 9.92 12.09 -15.51
CA SER A 254 11.22 12.57 -15.99
C SER A 254 11.34 14.09 -15.87
N ASP A 255 12.53 14.64 -16.08
CA ASP A 255 12.79 16.09 -16.01
C ASP A 255 11.99 16.91 -17.05
N THR A 256 11.43 16.26 -18.06
CA THR A 256 10.59 16.91 -19.09
C THR A 256 9.09 16.89 -18.75
N ASP A 257 8.69 16.15 -17.72
CA ASP A 257 7.29 16.01 -17.32
C ASP A 257 6.87 17.16 -16.40
N ILE A 258 6.44 18.27 -17.00
CA ILE A 258 6.05 19.50 -16.27
C ILE A 258 4.53 19.64 -16.25
N ALA A 259 3.90 19.34 -15.11
CA ALA A 259 2.48 19.59 -14.89
C ALA A 259 2.15 21.10 -14.98
N PRO A 260 0.95 21.49 -15.43
CA PRO A 260 -0.15 20.65 -15.90
C PRO A 260 -0.10 20.35 -17.41
N PHE A 261 1.07 20.39 -18.05
CA PHE A 261 1.23 20.35 -19.51
C PHE A 261 1.87 19.06 -20.03
N ILE A 262 1.79 17.97 -19.27
CA ILE A 262 2.30 16.66 -19.69
C ILE A 262 1.36 16.10 -20.75
N ALA A 263 1.81 16.09 -22.00
CA ALA A 263 0.96 15.83 -23.17
C ALA A 263 0.36 14.42 -23.23
N ASN A 264 1.03 13.43 -22.63
CA ASN A 264 0.56 12.04 -22.56
C ASN A 264 -0.21 11.72 -21.27
N PHE A 265 -0.50 12.71 -20.43
CA PHE A 265 -1.36 12.56 -19.26
C PHE A 265 -2.80 13.02 -19.55
N THR A 266 -3.76 12.44 -18.84
CA THR A 266 -5.12 12.97 -18.81
C THR A 266 -5.16 14.31 -18.08
N SER A 267 -6.26 15.07 -18.25
CA SER A 267 -6.48 16.29 -17.47
C SER A 267 -6.48 16.02 -15.97
N LEU A 268 -7.13 14.92 -15.54
CA LEU A 268 -7.17 14.49 -14.14
C LEU A 268 -5.76 14.19 -13.60
N GLN A 269 -4.92 13.47 -14.36
CA GLN A 269 -3.56 13.15 -13.95
C GLN A 269 -2.68 14.41 -13.82
N ASN A 270 -2.79 15.35 -14.75
CA ASN A 270 -2.10 16.64 -14.67
C ASN A 270 -2.56 17.47 -13.46
N GLU A 271 -3.86 17.51 -13.19
CA GLU A 271 -4.44 18.26 -12.08
C GLU A 271 -4.09 17.66 -10.71
N VAL A 272 -4.11 16.33 -10.59
CA VAL A 272 -3.67 15.62 -9.38
C VAL A 272 -2.19 15.85 -9.14
N LEU A 273 -1.34 15.73 -10.17
CA LEU A 273 0.10 15.97 -10.02
C LEU A 273 0.38 17.42 -9.59
N LEU A 274 -0.29 18.40 -10.18
CA LEU A 274 -0.20 19.80 -9.78
C LEU A 274 -0.64 20.00 -8.32
N SER A 275 -1.78 19.42 -7.93
CA SER A 275 -2.31 19.50 -6.57
C SER A 275 -1.37 18.88 -5.53
N LEU A 276 -0.71 17.77 -5.86
CA LEU A 276 0.29 17.12 -5.01
C LEU A 276 1.55 17.98 -4.85
N THR A 277 2.00 18.65 -5.93
CA THR A 277 3.12 19.59 -5.88
C THR A 277 2.78 20.81 -5.02
N ASP A 278 1.63 21.45 -5.25
CA ASP A 278 1.18 22.61 -4.49
C ASP A 278 1.03 22.29 -2.99
N LEU A 279 0.49 21.12 -2.67
CA LEU A 279 0.35 20.65 -1.30
C LEU A 279 1.72 20.51 -0.61
N GLY A 280 2.68 19.88 -1.29
CA GLY A 280 4.03 19.73 -0.78
C GLY A 280 4.78 21.04 -0.59
N ASP A 281 4.58 22.00 -1.49
CA ASP A 281 5.18 23.33 -1.38
C ASP A 281 4.57 24.14 -0.22
N ILE A 282 3.26 24.02 0.03
CA ILE A 282 2.59 24.66 1.16
C ILE A 282 3.10 24.12 2.49
N ASP A 283 3.23 22.79 2.61
CA ASP A 283 3.67 22.14 3.83
C ASP A 283 5.09 22.60 4.24
N LYS A 284 6.00 22.69 3.26
CA LYS A 284 7.37 23.22 3.44
C LYS A 284 7.43 24.69 3.88
N LEU A 285 6.35 25.44 3.70
CA LEU A 285 6.27 26.87 4.03
C LEU A 285 5.66 27.13 5.42
N THR A 286 5.13 26.11 6.10
CA THR A 286 4.47 26.22 7.41
C THR A 286 5.25 25.54 8.53
#